data_AF-A0A6A3K3R8-F1
#
_entry.id   AF-A0A6A3K3R8-F1
#
_cell.length_a   1.000
_cell.length_b   1.000
_cell.length_c   1.000
_cell.angle_alpha   90.00
_cell.angle_beta   90.00
_cell.angle_gamma   90.00
#
_symmetry.space_group_name_H-M   'P 1'
#
loop_
_entity.id
_entity.type
_entity.pdbx_description
1 polymer ?
#
loop_
_entity_poly.entity_id
_entity_poly.type
_entity_poly.pdbx_seq_one_letter_code
_entity_poly.pdbx_strand_id
1 'polypeptide(L)'
;MAWHDLRFLQRLGLRVPLFQAPMAGAQASDLAIAVARGGGLGAIPCALLSPDAVREHVQHFRASTTAPINLNFFCHSPPPANPTADKQWQETLTPYYREYGVDLSLLTAQGALRMPFDEVSLELVRELKPEVVSFHFGLPAPHMLQGVKDTGAFVISSATTVREAVWLEERGCDAVIAQGVEAGDHRAVFLPREGEPSAFGSRC
;
A
#
# COMPACT_ATOMS: atom_id res chain seq x y z
N MET A 1 2.01 28.57 7.89
CA MET A 1 2.33 28.11 6.51
C MET A 1 1.03 28.02 5.75
N ALA A 2 0.83 28.84 4.71
CA ALA A 2 -0.28 28.66 3.80
C ALA A 2 0.14 27.67 2.70
N TRP A 3 -0.73 26.70 2.40
CA TRP A 3 -0.56 25.84 1.23
C TRP A 3 -0.90 26.66 -0.02
N HIS A 4 0.09 26.92 -0.86
CA HIS A 4 -0.08 27.78 -2.04
C HIS A 4 -0.48 27.00 -3.31
N ASP A 5 -0.27 25.69 -3.33
CA ASP A 5 -0.66 24.83 -4.45
C ASP A 5 -1.89 23.99 -4.09
N LEU A 6 -3.00 24.31 -4.73
CA LEU A 6 -4.30 23.67 -4.51
C LEU A 6 -4.68 22.69 -5.63
N ARG A 7 -3.81 22.49 -6.64
CA ARG A 7 -4.12 21.67 -7.82
C ARG A 7 -4.55 20.26 -7.43
N PHE A 8 -3.87 19.68 -6.45
CA PHE A 8 -4.19 18.36 -5.93
C PHE A 8 -5.57 18.32 -5.28
N LEU A 9 -5.90 19.31 -4.45
CA LEU A 9 -7.20 19.38 -3.78
C LEU A 9 -8.34 19.60 -4.77
N GLN A 10 -8.14 20.48 -5.75
CA GLN A 10 -9.09 20.74 -6.82
C GLN A 10 -9.32 19.48 -7.67
N ARG A 11 -8.25 18.74 -7.98
CA ARG A 11 -8.32 17.52 -8.80
C ARG A 11 -9.15 16.43 -8.12
N LEU A 12 -9.05 16.29 -6.80
CA LEU A 12 -9.74 15.26 -6.03
C LEU A 12 -11.01 15.74 -5.31
N GLY A 13 -11.32 17.03 -5.36
CA GLY A 13 -12.46 17.61 -4.62
C GLY A 13 -12.27 17.62 -3.09
N LEU A 14 -11.02 17.72 -2.61
CA LEU A 14 -10.71 17.81 -1.18
C LEU A 14 -10.86 19.25 -0.67
N ARG A 15 -11.21 19.40 0.61
CA ARG A 15 -11.29 20.72 1.28
C ARG A 15 -10.03 21.08 2.05
N VAL A 16 -9.28 20.09 2.51
CA VAL A 16 -8.03 20.27 3.26
C VAL A 16 -6.92 19.38 2.69
N PRO A 17 -5.65 19.82 2.72
CA PRO A 17 -4.50 19.05 2.23
C PRO A 17 -4.03 18.01 3.26
N LEU A 18 -4.96 17.21 3.76
CA LEU A 18 -4.69 16.17 4.75
C LEU A 18 -5.08 14.80 4.19
N PHE A 19 -4.15 13.88 4.33
CA PHE A 19 -4.19 12.54 3.78
C PHE A 19 -3.97 11.58 4.93
N GLN A 20 -4.94 10.73 5.19
CA GLN A 20 -4.76 9.69 6.18
C GLN A 20 -3.95 8.56 5.56
N ALA A 21 -2.78 8.27 6.15
CA ALA A 21 -1.90 7.23 5.67
C ALA A 21 -2.57 5.85 5.82
N PRO A 22 -2.60 5.00 4.78
CA PRO A 22 -3.15 3.65 4.86
C PRO A 22 -2.26 2.77 5.76
N MET A 23 -2.78 2.37 6.92
CA MET A 23 -2.02 1.64 7.95
C MET A 23 -2.58 0.22 8.12
N ALA A 24 -2.03 -0.74 7.37
CA ALA A 24 -2.49 -2.12 7.37
C ALA A 24 -2.38 -2.75 8.77
N GLY A 25 -3.51 -3.25 9.31
CA GLY A 25 -3.60 -3.85 10.64
C GLY A 25 -3.90 -2.86 11.79
N ALA A 26 -3.88 -1.55 11.53
CA ALA A 26 -4.17 -0.52 12.55
C ALA A 26 -5.39 0.37 12.19
N GLN A 27 -6.00 0.13 11.04
CA GLN A 27 -7.01 1.03 10.47
C GLN A 27 -8.07 0.26 9.67
N ALA A 28 -9.31 0.77 9.73
CA ALA A 28 -10.48 0.29 9.00
C ALA A 28 -11.28 1.48 8.41
N SER A 29 -12.40 1.21 7.75
CA SER A 29 -13.23 2.20 7.06
C SER A 29 -13.69 3.38 7.93
N ASP A 30 -13.92 3.19 9.24
CA ASP A 30 -14.45 4.24 10.12
C ASP A 30 -13.52 5.45 10.22
N LEU A 31 -12.21 5.21 10.31
CA LEU A 31 -11.22 6.28 10.32
C LEU A 31 -11.17 7.00 8.97
N ALA A 32 -11.24 6.25 7.86
CA ALA A 32 -11.29 6.84 6.53
C ALA A 32 -12.53 7.72 6.35
N ILE A 33 -13.70 7.27 6.82
CA ILE A 33 -14.96 8.04 6.82
C ILE A 33 -14.82 9.32 7.63
N ALA A 34 -14.25 9.24 8.84
CA ALA A 34 -14.06 10.41 9.70
C ALA A 34 -13.18 11.48 9.02
N VAL A 35 -12.07 11.06 8.41
CA VAL A 35 -11.16 11.94 7.67
C VAL A 35 -11.85 12.56 6.45
N ALA A 36 -12.59 11.75 5.70
CA ALA A 36 -13.34 12.18 4.54
C ALA A 36 -14.43 13.22 4.90
N ARG A 37 -15.15 13.02 6.02
CA ARG A 37 -16.10 14.00 6.56
C ARG A 37 -15.41 15.30 6.98
N GLY A 38 -14.19 15.21 7.50
CA GLY A 38 -13.31 16.36 7.75
C GLY A 38 -12.87 17.10 6.48
N GLY A 39 -12.99 16.47 5.31
CA GLY A 39 -12.65 17.06 4.01
C GLY A 39 -11.24 16.72 3.53
N GLY A 40 -10.55 15.79 4.21
CA GLY A 40 -9.30 15.20 3.75
C GLY A 40 -9.54 13.92 2.94
N LEU A 41 -8.46 13.24 2.56
CA LEU A 41 -8.52 11.96 1.85
C LEU A 41 -8.40 10.81 2.85
N GLY A 42 -9.46 10.02 2.99
CA GLY A 42 -9.44 8.75 3.73
C GLY A 42 -8.89 7.62 2.86
N ALA A 43 -8.21 6.65 3.47
CA ALA A 43 -7.61 5.53 2.76
C ALA A 43 -8.00 4.17 3.38
N ILE A 44 -8.05 3.12 2.57
CA ILE A 44 -8.21 1.72 3.01
C ILE A 44 -6.93 0.95 2.67
N PRO A 45 -6.29 0.27 3.63
CA PRO A 45 -5.05 -0.48 3.40
C PRO A 45 -5.39 -1.91 2.95
N CYS A 46 -5.36 -2.16 1.64
CA CYS A 46 -5.84 -3.41 1.05
C CYS A 46 -4.83 -4.58 1.15
N ALA A 47 -3.57 -4.32 1.48
CA ALA A 47 -2.49 -5.32 1.41
C ALA A 47 -2.68 -6.57 2.29
N LEU A 48 -3.51 -6.48 3.35
CA LEU A 48 -3.83 -7.60 4.26
C LEU A 48 -5.27 -8.09 4.12
N LEU A 49 -6.05 -7.49 3.21
CA LEU A 49 -7.49 -7.74 3.12
C LEU A 49 -7.80 -8.73 2.00
N SER A 50 -8.78 -9.59 2.22
CA SER A 50 -9.39 -10.35 1.13
C SER A 50 -10.18 -9.40 0.21
N PRO A 51 -10.42 -9.76 -1.06
CA PRO A 51 -11.26 -8.96 -1.95
C PRO A 51 -12.63 -8.64 -1.35
N ASP A 52 -13.26 -9.60 -0.67
CA ASP A 52 -14.56 -9.40 -0.02
C ASP A 52 -14.48 -8.39 1.14
N ALA A 53 -13.43 -8.46 1.96
CA ALA A 53 -13.23 -7.47 3.03
C ALA A 53 -13.01 -6.05 2.47
N VAL A 54 -12.30 -5.92 1.34
CA VAL A 54 -12.17 -4.62 0.66
C VAL A 54 -13.53 -4.12 0.16
N ARG A 55 -14.36 -4.99 -0.45
CA ARG A 55 -15.72 -4.63 -0.87
C ARG A 55 -16.55 -4.14 0.30
N GLU A 56 -16.54 -4.86 1.43
CA GLU A 56 -17.26 -4.47 2.65
C GLU A 56 -16.84 -3.09 3.16
N HIS A 57 -15.53 -2.82 3.24
CA HIS A 57 -15.04 -1.51 3.65
C HIS A 57 -15.43 -0.39 2.68
N VAL A 58 -15.37 -0.63 1.38
CA VAL A 58 -15.76 0.36 0.38
C VAL A 58 -17.27 0.61 0.41
N GLN A 59 -18.09 -0.44 0.53
CA GLN A 59 -19.53 -0.31 0.69
C GLN A 59 -19.88 0.51 1.93
N HIS A 60 -19.25 0.21 3.07
CA HIS A 60 -19.46 0.98 4.30
C HIS A 60 -19.05 2.45 4.14
N PHE A 61 -17.92 2.72 3.49
CA PHE A 61 -17.47 4.07 3.22
C PHE A 61 -18.46 4.83 2.33
N ARG A 62 -18.89 4.24 1.22
CA ARG A 62 -19.81 4.86 0.24
C ARG A 62 -21.22 5.04 0.79
N ALA A 63 -21.66 4.19 1.71
CA ALA A 63 -22.92 4.38 2.44
C ALA A 63 -22.87 5.59 3.40
N SER A 64 -21.68 5.98 3.83
CA SER A 64 -21.48 7.00 4.88
C SER A 64 -21.07 8.38 4.37
N THR A 65 -20.56 8.46 3.14
CA THR A 65 -20.05 9.69 2.51
C THR A 65 -19.92 9.54 0.99
N THR A 66 -19.99 10.65 0.26
CA THR A 66 -19.71 10.75 -1.19
C THR A 66 -18.34 11.33 -1.51
N ALA A 67 -17.51 11.55 -0.48
CA ALA A 67 -16.13 12.03 -0.63
C ALA A 67 -15.24 11.00 -1.37
N PRO A 68 -14.10 11.43 -1.94
CA PRO A 68 -13.16 10.51 -2.57
C PRO A 68 -12.54 9.52 -1.57
N ILE A 69 -12.25 8.31 -2.03
CA ILE A 69 -11.56 7.28 -1.26
C ILE A 69 -10.25 6.89 -1.93
N ASN A 70 -9.23 6.60 -1.12
CA ASN A 70 -7.99 5.97 -1.57
C ASN A 70 -7.97 4.47 -1.23
N LEU A 71 -7.70 3.61 -2.21
CA LEU A 71 -7.38 2.20 -1.97
C LEU A 71 -5.87 1.97 -2.13
N ASN A 72 -5.25 1.46 -1.07
CA ASN A 72 -3.81 1.26 -1.04
C ASN A 72 -3.39 -0.19 -1.24
N PHE A 73 -2.44 -0.41 -2.14
CA PHE A 73 -1.87 -1.72 -2.43
C PHE A 73 -0.34 -1.71 -2.37
N PHE A 74 0.23 -2.90 -2.17
CA PHE A 74 1.68 -3.10 -2.21
C PHE A 74 2.12 -3.61 -3.58
N CYS A 75 3.28 -3.19 -4.06
CA CYS A 75 3.86 -3.62 -5.34
C CYS A 75 5.24 -4.28 -5.20
N HIS A 76 5.53 -4.83 -4.01
CA HIS A 76 6.78 -5.56 -3.79
C HIS A 76 6.80 -6.87 -4.60
N SER A 77 7.99 -7.34 -4.94
CA SER A 77 8.15 -8.69 -5.48
C SER A 77 8.32 -9.67 -4.33
N PRO A 78 7.55 -10.78 -4.29
CA PRO A 78 7.77 -11.83 -3.32
C PRO A 78 9.20 -12.38 -3.46
N PRO A 79 9.92 -12.62 -2.35
CA PRO A 79 11.21 -13.30 -2.41
C PRO A 79 11.01 -14.73 -2.93
N PRO A 80 12.01 -15.31 -3.63
CA PRO A 80 11.96 -16.71 -4.02
C PRO A 80 11.88 -17.59 -2.76
N ALA A 81 11.11 -18.68 -2.84
CA ALA A 81 11.02 -19.64 -1.75
C ALA A 81 12.41 -20.17 -1.40
N ASN A 82 12.74 -20.17 -0.11
CA ASN A 82 14.03 -20.65 0.38
C ASN A 82 13.83 -21.52 1.62
N PRO A 83 13.44 -22.80 1.44
CA PRO A 83 13.12 -23.69 2.56
C PRO A 83 14.27 -23.86 3.56
N THR A 84 15.52 -23.74 3.08
CA THR A 84 16.70 -23.80 3.94
C THR A 84 16.78 -22.57 4.85
N ALA A 85 16.63 -21.37 4.29
CA ALA A 85 16.64 -20.14 5.09
C ALA A 85 15.41 -20.07 6.03
N ASP A 86 14.24 -20.48 5.55
CA ASP A 86 13.01 -20.54 6.35
C ASP A 86 13.19 -21.44 7.58
N LYS A 87 13.78 -22.63 7.38
CA LYS A 87 14.09 -23.56 8.47
C LYS A 87 15.13 -22.98 9.45
N GLN A 88 16.20 -22.37 8.94
CA GLN A 88 17.22 -21.73 9.77
C GLN A 88 16.62 -20.59 10.63
N TRP A 89 15.71 -19.82 10.05
CA TRP A 89 15.00 -18.76 10.77
C TRP A 89 14.07 -19.34 11.84
N GLN A 90 13.32 -20.39 11.53
CA GLN A 90 12.48 -21.09 12.50
C GLN A 90 13.30 -21.71 13.65
N GLU A 91 14.46 -22.29 13.36
CA GLU A 91 15.40 -22.81 14.36
C GLU A 91 15.91 -21.69 15.27
N THR A 92 16.25 -20.53 14.69
CA THR A 92 16.68 -19.33 15.44
C THR A 92 15.60 -18.85 16.41
N LEU A 93 14.32 -18.94 16.01
CA LEU A 93 13.17 -18.52 16.83
C LEU A 93 12.69 -19.59 17.83
N THR A 94 13.21 -20.82 17.75
CA THR A 94 12.79 -21.95 18.61
C THR A 94 12.88 -21.67 20.11
N PRO A 95 13.90 -20.98 20.65
CA PRO A 95 13.94 -20.64 22.08
C PRO A 95 12.72 -19.83 22.53
N TYR A 96 12.28 -18.86 21.72
CA TYR A 96 11.11 -18.04 22.02
C TYR A 96 9.81 -18.85 21.94
N TYR A 97 9.68 -19.71 20.92
CA TYR A 97 8.51 -20.59 20.82
C TYR A 97 8.37 -21.49 22.05
N ARG A 98 9.48 -22.03 22.57
CA ARG A 98 9.48 -22.82 23.81
C ARG A 98 9.14 -21.98 25.04
N GLU A 99 9.70 -20.78 25.15
CA GLU A 99 9.44 -19.85 26.25
C GLU A 99 7.95 -19.52 26.36
N TYR A 100 7.28 -19.27 25.24
CA TYR A 100 5.85 -18.92 25.20
C TYR A 100 4.92 -20.13 25.01
N GLY A 101 5.43 -21.36 25.01
CA GLY A 101 4.61 -22.57 24.85
C GLY A 101 3.90 -22.68 23.50
N VAL A 102 4.47 -22.09 22.44
CA VAL A 102 3.91 -22.14 21.08
C VAL A 102 4.15 -23.52 20.47
N ASP A 103 3.07 -24.18 20.07
CA ASP A 103 3.13 -25.44 19.32
C ASP A 103 3.50 -25.17 17.85
N LEU A 104 4.71 -25.56 17.46
CA LEU A 104 5.22 -25.39 16.11
C LEU A 104 4.45 -26.18 15.06
N SER A 105 3.74 -27.25 15.46
CA SER A 105 2.93 -28.03 14.53
C SER A 105 1.69 -27.26 14.04
N LEU A 106 1.29 -26.21 14.77
CA LEU A 106 0.19 -25.32 14.41
C LEU A 106 0.61 -24.18 13.49
N LEU A 107 1.91 -23.98 13.28
CA LEU A 107 2.41 -22.95 12.36
C LEU A 107 2.21 -23.41 10.92
N THR A 108 1.34 -22.73 10.18
CA THR A 108 1.22 -22.89 8.73
C THR A 108 2.32 -22.09 8.03
N ALA A 109 2.90 -22.65 6.97
CA ALA A 109 3.89 -21.93 6.14
C ALA A 109 3.29 -20.69 5.44
N GLN A 110 1.96 -20.62 5.37
CA GLN A 110 1.19 -19.51 4.85
C GLN A 110 0.73 -18.64 6.03
N GLY A 111 1.63 -17.79 6.56
CA GLY A 111 1.23 -16.73 7.49
C GLY A 111 0.35 -15.68 6.82
N ALA A 112 -0.01 -14.62 7.53
CA ALA A 112 -0.70 -13.46 6.96
C ALA A 112 0.22 -12.72 5.97
N LEU A 113 0.27 -13.22 4.73
CA LEU A 113 1.09 -12.65 3.66
C LEU A 113 0.45 -11.36 3.18
N ARG A 114 1.25 -10.31 3.13
CA ARG A 114 0.87 -9.07 2.46
C ARG A 114 0.98 -9.33 0.97
N MET A 115 -0.15 -9.50 0.30
CA MET A 115 -0.14 -9.87 -1.12
C MET A 115 0.20 -8.66 -1.97
N PRO A 116 1.10 -8.79 -2.97
CA PRO A 116 1.33 -7.73 -3.92
C PRO A 116 0.11 -7.57 -4.85
N PHE A 117 -0.01 -6.40 -5.47
CA PHE A 117 -1.04 -6.10 -6.45
C PHE A 117 -0.98 -7.08 -7.62
N ASP A 118 -2.10 -7.74 -7.89
CA ASP A 118 -2.26 -8.78 -8.89
C ASP A 118 -3.52 -8.55 -9.75
N GLU A 119 -3.84 -9.50 -10.62
CA GLU A 119 -5.02 -9.41 -11.50
C GLU A 119 -6.33 -9.38 -10.69
N VAL A 120 -6.40 -10.08 -9.55
CA VAL A 120 -7.57 -10.04 -8.67
C VAL A 120 -7.76 -8.64 -8.09
N SER A 121 -6.68 -8.01 -7.65
CA SER A 121 -6.66 -6.62 -7.16
C SER A 121 -7.04 -5.63 -8.25
N LEU A 122 -6.62 -5.86 -9.50
CA LEU A 122 -6.99 -5.03 -10.64
C LEU A 122 -8.49 -5.13 -10.95
N GLU A 123 -9.07 -6.33 -10.99
CA GLU A 123 -10.50 -6.51 -11.18
C GLU A 123 -11.32 -5.84 -10.07
N LEU A 124 -10.83 -5.92 -8.84
CA LEU A 124 -11.43 -5.22 -7.71
C LEU A 124 -11.41 -3.70 -7.88
N VAL A 125 -10.30 -3.12 -8.38
CA VAL A 125 -10.23 -1.68 -8.69
C VAL A 125 -11.18 -1.31 -9.83
N ARG A 126 -11.30 -2.16 -10.87
CA ARG A 126 -12.25 -1.96 -11.99
C ARG A 126 -13.71 -1.99 -11.53
N GLU A 127 -14.02 -2.88 -10.60
CA GLU A 127 -15.34 -3.01 -9.97
C GLU A 127 -15.66 -1.79 -9.09
N LEU A 128 -14.77 -1.45 -8.16
CA LEU A 128 -15.04 -0.47 -7.10
C LEU A 128 -14.79 0.98 -7.51
N LYS A 129 -13.97 1.22 -8.54
CA LYS A 129 -13.64 2.53 -9.12
C LYS A 129 -13.32 3.60 -8.06
N PRO A 130 -12.30 3.39 -7.22
CA PRO A 130 -11.89 4.42 -6.27
C PRO A 130 -11.34 5.66 -6.98
N GLU A 131 -11.52 6.83 -6.39
CA GLU A 131 -10.99 8.07 -6.97
C GLU A 131 -9.46 8.12 -6.90
N VAL A 132 -8.86 7.43 -5.93
CA VAL A 132 -7.42 7.34 -5.76
C VAL A 132 -7.00 5.89 -5.57
N VAL A 133 -5.93 5.49 -6.23
CA VAL A 133 -5.21 4.26 -5.94
C VAL A 133 -3.79 4.61 -5.55
N SER A 134 -3.39 4.21 -4.34
CA SER A 134 -2.02 4.44 -3.88
C SER A 134 -1.21 3.15 -3.85
N PHE A 135 0.02 3.20 -4.36
CA PHE A 135 0.96 2.11 -4.31
C PHE A 135 2.07 2.35 -3.28
N HIS A 136 2.57 1.27 -2.72
CA HIS A 136 3.75 1.24 -1.86
C HIS A 136 4.75 0.23 -2.42
N PHE A 137 6.05 0.51 -2.31
CA PHE A 137 7.13 -0.26 -2.94
C PHE A 137 7.16 -0.22 -4.48
N GLY A 138 6.83 0.93 -5.08
CA GLY A 138 6.92 1.14 -6.53
C GLY A 138 5.56 1.18 -7.23
N LEU A 139 5.49 0.59 -8.42
CA LEU A 139 4.27 0.52 -9.25
C LEU A 139 4.07 -0.92 -9.75
N PRO A 140 2.83 -1.32 -10.08
CA PRO A 140 2.58 -2.63 -10.67
C PRO A 140 3.11 -2.69 -12.12
N ALA A 141 2.97 -3.86 -12.75
CA ALA A 141 3.34 -4.02 -14.16
C ALA A 141 2.61 -2.98 -15.05
N PRO A 142 3.22 -2.52 -16.16
CA PRO A 142 2.64 -1.45 -16.98
C PRO A 142 1.20 -1.69 -17.45
N HIS A 143 0.84 -2.93 -17.77
CA HIS A 143 -0.54 -3.26 -18.19
C HIS A 143 -1.55 -3.16 -17.04
N MET A 144 -1.14 -3.54 -15.83
CA MET A 144 -1.95 -3.39 -14.62
C MET A 144 -2.10 -1.91 -14.23
N LEU A 145 -1.01 -1.14 -14.28
CA LEU A 145 -1.06 0.29 -14.04
C LEU A 145 -2.02 0.97 -15.02
N GLN A 146 -1.90 0.67 -16.32
CA GLN A 146 -2.82 1.18 -17.32
C GLN A 146 -4.27 0.78 -17.01
N GLY A 147 -4.50 -0.48 -16.65
CA GLY A 147 -5.82 -0.96 -16.25
C GLY A 147 -6.41 -0.22 -15.05
N VAL A 148 -5.60 0.22 -14.09
CA VAL A 148 -6.03 1.10 -12.99
C VAL A 148 -6.37 2.49 -13.53
N LYS A 149 -5.52 3.09 -14.36
CA LYS A 149 -5.75 4.43 -14.94
C LYS A 149 -7.01 4.48 -15.81
N ASP A 150 -7.33 3.39 -16.51
CA ASP A 150 -8.53 3.26 -17.34
C ASP A 150 -9.84 3.37 -16.53
N THR A 151 -9.79 3.13 -15.21
CA THR A 151 -10.94 3.35 -14.31
C THR A 151 -11.21 4.83 -14.01
N GLY A 152 -10.25 5.71 -14.33
CA GLY A 152 -10.26 7.12 -13.97
C GLY A 152 -9.60 7.43 -12.62
N ALA A 153 -9.06 6.42 -11.93
CA ALA A 153 -8.36 6.59 -10.66
C ALA A 153 -7.12 7.48 -10.81
N PHE A 154 -6.92 8.37 -9.83
CA PHE A 154 -5.70 9.14 -9.68
C PHE A 154 -4.64 8.29 -8.97
N VAL A 155 -3.54 7.99 -9.63
CA VAL A 155 -2.52 7.07 -9.12
C VAL A 155 -1.43 7.83 -8.37
N ILE A 156 -1.18 7.42 -7.13
CA ILE A 156 -0.08 7.95 -6.32
C ILE A 156 0.82 6.83 -5.82
N SER A 157 2.10 7.10 -5.60
CA SER A 157 3.01 6.10 -5.03
C SER A 157 4.09 6.72 -4.14
N SER A 158 4.63 5.93 -3.23
CA SER A 158 5.64 6.35 -2.27
C SER A 158 7.06 6.29 -2.84
N ALA A 159 7.84 7.34 -2.61
CA ALA A 159 9.26 7.41 -2.91
C ALA A 159 10.04 7.86 -1.67
N THR A 160 11.22 7.27 -1.47
CA THR A 160 12.14 7.62 -0.37
C THR A 160 13.36 8.40 -0.85
N THR A 161 13.54 8.51 -2.17
CA THR A 161 14.64 9.22 -2.84
C THR A 161 14.15 9.99 -4.06
N VAL A 162 14.90 11.00 -4.51
CA VAL A 162 14.61 11.74 -5.74
C VAL A 162 14.58 10.81 -6.95
N ARG A 163 15.51 9.84 -7.03
CA ARG A 163 15.58 8.89 -8.15
C ARG A 163 14.33 8.00 -8.22
N GLU A 164 13.80 7.57 -7.08
CA GLU A 164 12.51 6.86 -7.04
C GLU A 164 11.36 7.77 -7.48
N ALA A 165 11.35 9.04 -7.07
CA ALA A 165 10.32 9.99 -7.50
C ALA A 165 10.33 10.22 -9.02
N VAL A 166 11.51 10.38 -9.62
CA VAL A 166 11.68 10.49 -11.09
C VAL A 166 11.21 9.20 -11.78
N TRP A 167 11.58 8.03 -11.25
CA TRP A 167 11.16 6.75 -11.80
C TRP A 167 9.63 6.59 -11.82
N LEU A 168 8.94 7.08 -10.79
CA LEU A 168 7.48 7.09 -10.69
C LEU A 168 6.85 8.04 -11.70
N GLU A 169 7.37 9.26 -11.82
CA GLU A 169 6.90 10.26 -12.80
C GLU A 169 6.99 9.72 -14.23
N GLU A 170 8.16 9.19 -14.62
CA GLU A 170 8.39 8.61 -15.95
C GLU A 170 7.43 7.46 -16.31
N ARG A 171 6.85 6.80 -15.30
CA ARG A 171 5.94 5.66 -15.47
C ARG A 171 4.47 6.04 -15.29
N GLY A 172 4.17 7.33 -15.21
CA GLY A 172 2.80 7.82 -15.22
C GLY A 172 2.11 7.80 -13.87
N CYS A 173 2.87 7.85 -12.77
CA CYS A 173 2.31 8.19 -11.45
C CYS A 173 1.85 9.65 -11.46
N ASP A 174 0.62 9.92 -11.00
CA ASP A 174 0.04 11.27 -11.09
C ASP A 174 0.49 12.18 -9.93
N ALA A 175 0.90 11.60 -8.79
CA ALA A 175 1.64 12.31 -7.74
C ALA A 175 2.55 11.37 -6.93
N VAL A 176 3.56 11.93 -6.27
CA VAL A 176 4.52 11.19 -5.44
C VAL A 176 4.33 11.52 -3.95
N ILE A 177 4.25 10.48 -3.12
CA ILE A 177 4.32 10.60 -1.66
C ILE A 177 5.80 10.55 -1.26
N ALA A 178 6.36 11.69 -0.87
CA ALA A 178 7.74 11.76 -0.36
C ALA A 178 7.80 11.24 1.09
N GLN A 179 8.27 10.01 1.28
CA GLN A 179 8.38 9.38 2.59
C GLN A 179 9.75 9.68 3.23
N GLY A 180 9.74 10.52 4.26
CA GLY A 180 10.92 10.84 5.08
C GLY A 180 11.41 9.66 5.94
N VAL A 181 12.56 9.83 6.59
CA VAL A 181 13.12 8.82 7.52
C VAL A 181 12.35 8.73 8.83
N GLU A 182 11.58 9.76 9.15
CA GLU A 182 10.74 9.91 10.32
C GLU A 182 9.41 9.17 10.19
N ALA A 183 9.07 8.70 8.99
CA ALA A 183 7.87 7.91 8.76
C ALA A 183 7.92 6.59 9.55
N GLY A 184 6.81 6.24 10.18
CA GLY A 184 6.67 4.95 10.86
C GLY A 184 6.51 3.78 9.89
N ASP A 185 6.69 2.57 10.42
CA ASP A 185 6.49 1.29 9.73
C ASP A 185 7.43 1.12 8.49
N HIS A 186 7.01 0.34 7.50
CA HIS A 186 7.82 -0.03 6.34
C HIS A 186 8.33 1.21 5.58
N ARG A 187 9.61 1.16 5.19
CA ARG A 187 10.19 2.13 4.26
C ARG A 187 9.94 1.68 2.83
N ALA A 188 9.37 2.57 2.02
CA ALA A 188 8.93 2.31 0.65
C ALA A 188 10.07 2.15 -0.38
N VAL A 189 11.25 1.68 0.04
CA VAL A 189 12.42 1.57 -0.84
C VAL A 189 12.17 0.50 -1.89
N PHE A 190 12.37 0.81 -3.17
CA PHE A 190 12.20 -0.15 -4.26
C PHE A 190 13.29 -0.08 -5.34
N LEU A 191 14.08 1.00 -5.41
CA LEU A 191 15.27 1.03 -6.26
C LEU A 191 16.53 0.75 -5.44
N PRO A 192 17.49 -0.03 -5.97
CA PRO A 192 18.74 -0.30 -5.29
C PRO A 192 19.56 0.96 -5.12
N ARG A 193 20.21 1.17 -3.98
CA ARG A 193 21.08 2.33 -3.77
C ARG A 193 22.18 2.39 -4.83
N GLU A 194 22.61 3.60 -5.18
CA GLU A 194 23.72 3.78 -6.12
C GLU A 194 24.94 2.99 -5.66
N GLY A 195 25.49 2.16 -6.54
CA GLY A 195 26.64 1.29 -6.25
C GLY A 195 26.31 -0.05 -5.60
N GLU A 196 25.05 -0.33 -5.24
CA GLU A 196 24.61 -1.67 -4.81
C GLU A 196 23.94 -2.41 -5.99
N PRO A 197 24.27 -3.70 -6.22
CA PRO A 197 23.51 -4.51 -7.18
C PRO A 197 22.04 -4.52 -6.80
N SER A 198 21.14 -4.73 -7.77
CA SER A 198 19.69 -4.77 -7.53
C SER A 198 19.33 -5.88 -6.55
N ALA A 199 19.30 -5.56 -5.26
CA ALA A 199 18.81 -6.45 -4.23
C ALA A 199 17.29 -6.34 -4.21
N PHE A 200 16.64 -6.95 -5.21
CA PHE A 200 15.25 -7.36 -5.05
C PHE A 200 15.21 -8.33 -3.86
N GLY A 201 14.57 -7.93 -2.75
CA GLY A 201 14.08 -8.85 -1.73
C GLY A 201 14.87 -9.00 -0.42
N SER A 202 15.66 -8.03 0.06
CA SER A 202 16.44 -8.23 1.31
C SER A 202 16.24 -7.24 2.45
N ARG A 203 15.24 -6.35 2.41
CA ARG A 203 14.93 -5.49 3.58
C ARG A 203 13.43 -5.27 3.74
N CYS A 204 12.74 -6.30 4.23
CA CYS A 204 11.57 -6.18 5.10
C CYS A 204 11.94 -6.81 6.43
#